data_AF-A0A7K1VQ78-F1
#
_entry.id   AF-A0A7K1VQ78-F1
#
_cell.length_a   1.000
_cell.length_b   1.000
_cell.length_c   1.000
_cell.angle_alpha   90.00
_cell.angle_beta   90.00
_cell.angle_gamma   90.00
#
_symmetry.space_group_name_H-M   'P 1'
#
loop_
_entity.id
_entity.type
_entity.pdbx_description
1 polymer ?
#
loop_
_entity_poly.entity_id
_entity_poly.type
_entity_poly.pdbx_seq_one_letter_code
_entity_poly.pdbx_strand_id
1 'polypeptide(L)'
;MLTIQGRDSRRSPAPPASSRRGSGQAVGAHNQGGLSVSVSAAQTLAPRKQGKIRRPAGTLYRGREGMWSWVLHRITGVAIFFFLLVHVLDSALIAVSPEAYNAVIGTYKNPIMGLGETGLVGAIAFHALNGLRIILVDFWSWATRNQRLLFWVVIGLWVVLMLGFAPRHLINVFSE
;
A
#
# COMPACT_ATOMS: atom_id res chain seq x y z
N MET A 1 53.48 21.47 41.25
CA MET A 1 52.36 21.55 42.20
C MET A 1 51.28 20.58 41.67
N LEU A 2 51.35 19.28 42.02
CA LEU A 2 50.37 18.49 42.84
C LEU A 2 48.89 18.84 42.56
N THR A 3 47.88 17.97 42.38
CA THR A 3 47.65 16.54 42.70
C THR A 3 46.27 16.11 42.14
N ILE A 4 46.24 14.98 41.41
CA ILE A 4 45.39 13.76 41.53
C ILE A 4 43.83 13.78 41.48
N GLN A 5 43.34 12.69 40.83
CA GLN A 5 42.09 11.89 40.95
C GLN A 5 40.96 12.22 39.94
N GLY A 6 40.43 11.30 39.12
CA GLY A 6 40.45 9.83 39.10
C GLY A 6 39.01 9.30 39.16
N ARG A 7 38.43 8.82 38.05
CA ARG A 7 37.22 7.97 38.09
C ARG A 7 36.99 7.12 36.82
N ASP A 8 37.33 5.84 36.98
CA ASP A 8 36.76 4.60 36.45
C ASP A 8 36.14 4.51 35.05
N SER A 9 36.94 3.88 34.20
CA SER A 9 36.60 3.06 33.05
C SER A 9 35.75 1.82 33.43
N ARG A 10 34.48 1.79 33.01
CA ARG A 10 33.69 0.55 32.96
C ARG A 10 34.06 -0.24 31.70
N ARG A 11 34.91 -1.25 31.85
CA ARG A 11 35.17 -2.30 30.86
C ARG A 11 34.18 -3.45 31.08
N SER A 12 33.42 -3.81 30.05
CA SER A 12 32.67 -5.06 30.00
C SER A 12 33.63 -6.21 29.61
N PRO A 13 33.60 -7.38 30.27
CA PRO A 13 34.44 -8.51 29.89
C PRO A 13 33.88 -9.29 28.69
N ALA A 14 34.77 -9.67 27.77
CA ALA A 14 34.50 -10.55 26.63
C ALA A 14 34.45 -12.04 27.06
N PRO A 15 33.73 -12.92 26.33
CA PRO A 15 33.68 -14.35 26.61
C PRO A 15 34.95 -15.11 26.15
N PRO A 16 35.34 -16.22 26.81
CA PRO A 16 36.58 -16.94 26.53
C PRO A 16 36.51 -17.83 25.28
N ALA A 17 37.62 -17.85 24.53
CA ALA A 17 37.86 -18.73 23.38
C ALA A 17 38.28 -20.14 23.83
N SER A 18 37.64 -21.17 23.27
CA SER A 18 37.96 -22.57 23.51
C SER A 18 39.05 -23.07 22.55
N SER A 19 40.21 -23.40 23.10
CA SER A 19 41.28 -24.09 22.40
C SER A 19 41.07 -25.61 22.45
N ARG A 20 40.93 -26.27 21.29
CA ARG A 20 41.23 -27.70 21.18
C ARG A 20 42.13 -27.96 19.97
N ARG A 21 43.41 -28.11 20.29
CA ARG A 21 44.49 -28.61 19.43
C ARG A 21 44.48 -30.13 19.51
N GLY A 22 44.42 -30.80 18.37
CA GLY A 22 44.50 -32.25 18.27
C GLY A 22 45.11 -32.65 16.93
N SER A 23 46.43 -32.70 16.90
CA SER A 23 47.25 -33.24 15.82
C SER A 23 47.33 -34.75 15.91
N GLY A 24 46.93 -35.46 14.85
CA GLY A 24 47.16 -36.89 14.67
C GLY A 24 47.22 -37.22 13.19
N GLN A 25 48.42 -37.50 12.70
CA GLN A 25 48.74 -37.86 11.32
C GLN A 25 49.15 -39.35 11.31
N ALA A 26 48.47 -40.19 10.50
CA ALA A 26 48.91 -41.53 10.08
C ALA A 26 48.08 -41.91 8.83
N VAL A 27 48.64 -41.82 7.61
CA VAL A 27 49.25 -42.91 6.81
C VAL A 27 48.20 -43.95 6.33
N GLY A 28 48.07 -44.09 5.01
CA GLY A 28 46.95 -44.78 4.35
C GLY A 28 47.12 -46.27 4.07
N ALA A 29 46.03 -46.89 3.60
CA ALA A 29 46.00 -48.12 2.79
C ALA A 29 44.59 -48.39 2.21
N HIS A 30 44.53 -48.49 0.87
CA HIS A 30 43.75 -49.40 0.03
C HIS A 30 42.36 -49.97 0.43
N ASN A 31 41.35 -49.58 -0.36
CA ASN A 31 40.35 -50.39 -1.09
C ASN A 31 39.90 -51.77 -0.52
N GLN A 32 38.61 -51.91 -0.17
CA GLN A 32 37.64 -52.78 -0.89
C GLN A 32 36.23 -52.76 -0.25
N GLY A 33 35.21 -52.86 -1.11
CA GLY A 33 33.81 -52.65 -0.79
C GLY A 33 33.13 -53.76 0.01
N GLY A 34 32.03 -53.37 0.66
CA GLY A 34 31.07 -54.27 1.30
C GLY A 34 29.86 -53.44 1.75
N LEU A 35 28.73 -53.61 1.08
CA LEU A 35 27.45 -53.02 1.49
C LEU A 35 27.05 -53.59 2.86
N SER A 36 26.96 -52.74 3.88
CA SER A 36 26.23 -53.03 5.12
C SER A 36 24.99 -52.16 5.19
N VAL A 37 23.88 -52.66 4.62
CA VAL A 37 22.55 -52.08 4.83
C VAL A 37 22.06 -52.53 6.19
N SER A 38 22.19 -51.68 7.20
CA SER A 38 21.57 -51.86 8.51
C SER A 38 20.05 -51.70 8.38
N VAL A 39 19.33 -52.82 8.29
CA VAL A 39 17.87 -52.84 8.35
C VAL A 39 17.44 -52.61 9.80
N SER A 40 17.09 -51.37 10.13
CA SER A 40 16.41 -51.05 11.39
C SER A 40 14.93 -51.41 11.25
N ALA A 41 14.56 -52.54 11.84
CA ALA A 41 13.18 -52.98 11.97
C ALA A 41 12.44 -52.13 13.02
N ALA A 42 11.16 -51.88 12.72
CA ALA A 42 10.09 -51.45 13.63
C ALA A 42 10.17 -50.03 14.21
N GLN A 43 9.63 -49.07 13.46
CA GLN A 43 8.91 -47.95 14.06
C GLN A 43 7.40 -48.16 13.90
N THR A 44 6.80 -48.69 14.96
CA THR A 44 5.36 -48.74 15.21
C THR A 44 4.74 -47.36 14.99
N LEU A 45 3.88 -47.22 13.98
CA LEU A 45 3.15 -45.99 13.68
C LEU A 45 2.07 -45.76 14.74
N ALA A 46 2.38 -44.98 15.78
CA ALA A 46 1.34 -44.40 16.63
C ALA A 46 0.49 -43.41 15.82
N PRO A 47 -0.84 -43.33 16.01
CA PRO A 47 -1.67 -42.39 15.29
C PRO A 47 -1.27 -40.97 15.72
N ARG A 48 -0.67 -40.21 14.80
CA ARG A 48 -0.39 -38.79 14.97
C ARG A 48 -1.70 -38.11 15.34
N LYS A 49 -1.83 -37.64 16.60
CA LYS A 49 -2.94 -36.77 17.04
C LYS A 49 -3.09 -35.67 16.01
N GLN A 50 -4.16 -35.72 15.23
CA GLN A 50 -4.50 -34.66 14.30
C GLN A 50 -4.76 -33.40 15.13
N GLY A 51 -3.78 -32.50 15.17
CA GLY A 51 -3.97 -31.17 15.68
C GLY A 51 -5.12 -30.55 14.90
N LYS A 52 -6.18 -30.14 15.59
CA LYS A 52 -7.30 -29.40 14.99
C LYS A 52 -6.70 -28.28 14.15
N ILE A 53 -6.92 -28.32 12.84
CA ILE A 53 -6.56 -27.23 11.93
C ILE A 53 -7.34 -26.02 12.44
N ARG A 54 -6.67 -25.12 13.17
CA ARG A 54 -7.21 -23.81 13.51
C ARG A 54 -7.31 -23.08 12.18
N ARG A 55 -8.49 -23.13 11.56
CA ARG A 55 -8.86 -22.23 10.47
C ARG A 55 -8.51 -20.83 10.96
N PRO A 56 -7.65 -20.06 10.28
CA PRO A 56 -7.38 -18.70 10.68
C PRO A 56 -8.74 -17.98 10.69
N ALA A 57 -9.23 -17.65 11.88
CA ALA A 57 -10.40 -16.81 12.04
C ALA A 57 -10.11 -15.53 11.25
N GLY A 58 -10.99 -15.19 10.32
CA GLY A 58 -10.82 -14.03 9.45
C GLY A 58 -10.55 -12.79 10.28
N THR A 59 -9.28 -12.41 10.37
CA THR A 59 -8.91 -11.11 10.93
C THR A 59 -9.31 -10.12 9.85
N LEU A 60 -10.43 -9.42 10.06
CA LEU A 60 -10.82 -8.33 9.18
C LEU A 60 -9.61 -7.40 9.04
N TYR A 61 -9.04 -7.34 7.83
CA TYR A 61 -7.83 -6.57 7.59
C TYR A 61 -8.10 -5.12 8.01
N ARG A 62 -7.38 -4.64 9.03
CA ARG A 62 -7.45 -3.24 9.45
C ARG A 62 -6.73 -2.42 8.39
N GLY A 63 -7.47 -2.07 7.34
CA GLY A 63 -7.04 -1.25 6.21
C GLY A 63 -6.27 -0.04 6.71
N ARG A 64 -4.95 -0.06 6.53
CA ARG A 64 -4.09 1.09 6.83
C ARG A 64 -4.33 2.17 5.77
N GLU A 65 -3.83 3.37 6.02
CA GLU A 65 -4.01 4.56 5.17
C GLU A 65 -3.64 4.29 3.70
N GLY A 66 -2.62 3.46 3.47
CA GLY A 66 -2.20 3.04 2.13
C GLY A 66 -3.23 2.18 1.39
N MET A 67 -3.97 1.30 2.07
CA MET A 67 -5.01 0.48 1.43
C MET A 67 -6.16 1.36 0.96
N TRP A 68 -6.64 2.27 1.81
CA TRP A 68 -7.71 3.19 1.47
C TRP A 68 -7.30 4.17 0.37
N SER A 69 -6.08 4.70 0.41
CA SER A 69 -5.52 5.51 -0.67
C SER A 69 -5.55 4.78 -2.02
N TRP A 70 -5.16 3.50 -2.05
CA TRP A 70 -5.22 2.69 -3.27
C TRP A 70 -6.65 2.43 -3.75
N VAL A 71 -7.57 2.05 -2.85
CA VAL A 71 -8.98 1.80 -3.18
C VAL A 71 -9.59 3.07 -3.79
N LEU A 72 -9.46 4.20 -3.11
CA LEU A 72 -10.02 5.48 -3.55
C LEU A 72 -9.44 5.93 -4.88
N HIS A 73 -8.13 5.75 -5.11
CA HIS A 73 -7.50 6.12 -6.37
C HIS A 73 -8.04 5.31 -7.54
N ARG A 74 -8.29 4.01 -7.35
CA ARG A 74 -8.89 3.15 -8.38
C ARG A 74 -10.34 3.52 -8.65
N ILE A 75 -11.14 3.69 -7.59
CA ILE A 75 -12.56 4.04 -7.74
C ILE A 75 -12.70 5.36 -8.49
N THR A 76 -11.95 6.39 -8.07
CA THR A 76 -11.95 7.70 -8.76
C THR A 76 -11.44 7.59 -10.19
N GLY A 77 -10.40 6.81 -10.46
CA GLY A 77 -9.90 6.60 -11.83
C GLY A 77 -10.91 5.92 -12.75
N VAL A 78 -11.61 4.89 -12.26
CA VAL A 78 -12.67 4.21 -13.01
C VAL A 78 -13.87 5.15 -13.24
N ALA A 79 -14.27 5.92 -12.24
CA ALA A 79 -15.33 6.91 -12.36
C ALA A 79 -14.99 7.97 -13.43
N ILE A 80 -13.76 8.51 -13.39
CA ILE A 80 -13.27 9.48 -14.38
C ILE A 80 -13.22 8.86 -15.78
N PHE A 81 -12.77 7.62 -15.92
CA PHE A 81 -12.73 6.94 -17.22
C PHE A 81 -14.12 6.85 -17.86
N PHE A 82 -15.13 6.38 -17.12
CA PHE A 82 -16.50 6.31 -17.65
C PHE A 82 -17.12 7.68 -17.87
N PHE A 83 -16.82 8.66 -16.99
CA PHE A 83 -17.20 10.05 -17.23
C PHE A 83 -16.62 10.55 -18.55
N LEU A 84 -15.33 10.37 -18.81
CA LEU A 84 -14.68 10.81 -20.04
C LEU A 84 -15.26 10.13 -21.28
N LEU A 85 -15.63 8.86 -21.20
CA LEU A 85 -16.31 8.17 -22.29
C LEU A 85 -17.63 8.86 -22.66
N VAL A 86 -18.54 9.03 -21.69
CA VAL A 86 -19.83 9.70 -21.91
C VAL A 86 -19.63 11.15 -22.32
N HIS A 87 -18.71 11.86 -21.67
CA HIS A 87 -18.42 13.27 -21.92
C HIS A 87 -17.96 13.55 -23.36
N VAL A 88 -17.10 12.69 -23.90
CA VAL A 88 -16.63 12.81 -25.30
C VAL A 88 -17.76 12.49 -26.28
N LEU A 89 -18.58 11.47 -26.01
CA LEU A 89 -19.73 11.12 -26.84
C LEU A 89 -20.75 12.27 -26.91
N ASP A 90 -21.08 12.86 -25.76
CA ASP A 90 -22.03 13.98 -25.68
C ASP A 90 -21.48 15.23 -26.37
N SER A 91 -20.18 15.52 -26.21
CA SER A 91 -19.53 16.64 -26.91
C SER A 91 -19.48 16.41 -28.43
N ALA A 92 -19.35 15.17 -28.89
CA ALA A 92 -19.35 14.85 -30.31
C ALA A 92 -20.70 15.10 -30.99
N LEU A 93 -21.82 15.10 -30.26
CA LEU A 93 -23.14 15.42 -30.81
C LEU A 93 -23.21 16.84 -31.40
N ILE A 94 -22.39 17.77 -30.89
CA ILE A 94 -22.26 19.14 -31.44
C ILE A 94 -21.89 19.10 -32.93
N ALA A 95 -21.05 18.14 -33.33
CA ALA A 95 -20.60 18.00 -34.71
C ALA A 95 -21.62 17.30 -35.62
N VAL A 96 -22.67 16.66 -35.06
CA VAL A 96 -23.62 15.82 -35.80
C VAL A 96 -24.97 16.51 -36.00
N SER A 97 -25.60 16.99 -34.93
CA SER A 97 -26.89 17.70 -35.00
C SER A 97 -27.02 18.67 -33.81
N PRO A 98 -27.10 19.98 -34.09
CA PRO A 98 -27.37 21.00 -33.07
C PRO A 98 -28.72 20.77 -32.35
N GLU A 99 -29.74 20.26 -33.04
CA GLU A 99 -31.04 19.96 -32.42
C GLU A 99 -30.94 18.82 -31.39
N ALA A 100 -30.21 17.75 -31.72
CA ALA A 100 -29.98 16.63 -30.81
C ALA A 100 -29.19 17.07 -29.56
N TYR A 101 -28.20 17.95 -29.74
CA TYR A 101 -27.45 18.54 -28.63
C TYR A 101 -28.34 19.37 -27.70
N ASN A 102 -29.21 20.23 -28.26
CA ASN A 102 -30.11 21.08 -27.49
C ASN A 102 -31.14 20.27 -26.67
N ALA A 103 -31.62 19.14 -27.21
CA ALA A 103 -32.52 18.25 -26.48
C ALA A 103 -31.81 17.57 -25.29
N VAL A 104 -30.56 17.13 -25.47
CA VAL A 104 -29.77 16.46 -24.42
C VAL A 104 -29.34 17.43 -23.34
N ILE A 105 -28.83 18.62 -23.69
CA ILE A 105 -28.34 19.60 -22.71
C ILE A 105 -29.46 20.10 -21.77
N GLY A 106 -30.71 20.14 -22.26
CA GLY A 106 -31.88 20.50 -21.47
C GLY A 106 -32.14 19.52 -20.31
N THR A 107 -31.75 18.26 -20.45
CA THR A 107 -31.91 17.24 -19.40
C THR A 107 -30.87 17.32 -18.30
N TYR A 108 -29.71 17.93 -18.56
CA TYR A 108 -28.62 18.07 -17.59
C TYR A 108 -28.79 19.21 -16.60
N LYS A 109 -29.73 20.13 -16.84
CA LYS A 109 -30.02 21.26 -15.96
C LYS A 109 -30.94 20.86 -14.81
N ASN A 110 -30.40 20.14 -13.82
CA ASN A 110 -31.13 19.84 -12.60
C ASN A 110 -30.19 19.75 -11.38
N PRO A 111 -30.71 19.97 -10.16
CA PRO A 111 -29.87 19.99 -8.96
C PRO A 111 -29.14 18.66 -8.66
N ILE A 112 -29.67 17.53 -9.13
CA ILE A 112 -29.03 16.21 -8.98
C ILE A 112 -27.74 16.16 -9.82
N MET A 113 -27.76 16.73 -11.03
CA MET A 113 -26.56 16.86 -11.85
C MET A 113 -25.52 17.77 -11.20
N GLY A 114 -25.93 18.88 -10.57
CA GLY A 114 -24.99 19.75 -9.85
C GLY A 114 -24.33 19.07 -8.63
N LEU A 115 -25.03 18.14 -7.95
CA LEU A 115 -24.40 17.26 -6.95
C LEU A 115 -23.42 16.29 -7.61
N GLY A 116 -23.77 15.74 -8.78
CA GLY A 116 -22.90 14.89 -9.59
C GLY A 116 -21.62 15.60 -10.03
N GLU A 117 -21.71 16.85 -10.48
CA GLU A 117 -20.58 17.72 -10.82
C GLU A 117 -19.66 17.95 -9.62
N THR A 118 -20.25 18.20 -8.44
CA THR A 118 -19.48 18.35 -7.20
C THR A 118 -18.70 17.07 -6.87
N GLY A 119 -19.36 15.92 -6.99
CA GLY A 119 -18.74 14.62 -6.79
C GLY A 119 -17.63 14.33 -7.81
N LEU A 120 -17.86 14.68 -9.08
CA LEU A 120 -16.89 14.51 -10.16
C LEU A 120 -15.64 15.39 -9.95
N VAL A 121 -15.81 16.66 -9.62
CA VAL A 121 -14.68 17.56 -9.30
C VAL A 121 -13.91 17.01 -8.10
N GLY A 122 -14.62 16.53 -7.08
CA GLY A 122 -14.00 15.85 -5.93
C GLY A 122 -13.18 14.62 -6.33
N ALA A 123 -13.71 13.78 -7.23
CA ALA A 123 -13.02 12.60 -7.74
C ALA A 123 -11.76 12.97 -8.53
N ILE A 124 -11.84 13.95 -9.45
CA ILE A 124 -10.71 14.44 -10.24
C ILE A 124 -9.61 15.01 -9.34
N ALA A 125 -9.97 15.89 -8.41
CA ALA A 125 -9.02 16.52 -7.50
C ALA A 125 -8.30 15.47 -6.63
N PHE A 126 -9.03 14.52 -6.05
CA PHE A 126 -8.42 13.45 -5.27
C PHE A 126 -7.52 12.57 -6.14
N HIS A 127 -7.99 12.16 -7.33
CA HIS A 127 -7.26 11.29 -8.22
C HIS A 127 -5.91 11.91 -8.64
N ALA A 128 -5.92 13.19 -9.01
CA ALA A 128 -4.73 13.93 -9.41
C ALA A 128 -3.74 14.08 -8.24
N LEU A 129 -4.20 14.54 -7.07
CA LEU A 129 -3.34 14.73 -5.89
C LEU A 129 -2.75 13.42 -5.39
N ASN A 130 -3.56 12.35 -5.35
CA ASN A 130 -3.09 11.05 -4.90
C ASN A 130 -2.18 10.38 -5.95
N GLY A 131 -2.40 10.62 -7.25
CA GLY A 131 -1.49 10.22 -8.32
C GLY A 131 -0.10 10.87 -8.15
N LEU A 132 -0.07 12.18 -7.85
CA LEU A 132 1.18 12.89 -7.58
C LEU A 132 1.90 12.31 -6.34
N ARG A 133 1.16 11.97 -5.29
CA ARG A 133 1.72 11.26 -4.12
C ARG A 133 2.37 9.94 -4.52
N ILE A 134 1.71 9.13 -5.36
CA ILE A 134 2.24 7.84 -5.81
C ILE A 134 3.54 8.05 -6.58
N ILE A 135 3.56 8.98 -7.54
CA ILE A 135 4.76 9.37 -8.28
C ILE A 135 5.89 9.75 -7.31
N LEU A 136 5.63 10.61 -6.31
CA LEU A 136 6.65 10.99 -5.32
C LEU A 136 7.19 9.78 -4.54
N VAL A 137 6.33 8.83 -4.17
CA VAL A 137 6.71 7.61 -3.44
C VAL A 137 7.55 6.67 -4.30
N ASP A 138 7.31 6.63 -5.61
CA ASP A 138 8.06 5.78 -6.56
C ASP A 138 9.48 6.30 -6.79
N PHE A 139 9.69 7.62 -6.78
CA PHE A 139 10.99 8.23 -7.08
C PHE A 139 11.81 8.60 -5.84
N TRP A 140 11.21 8.74 -4.65
CA TRP A 140 11.91 9.29 -3.48
C TRP A 140 11.78 8.41 -2.23
N SER A 141 12.91 7.89 -1.74
CA SER A 141 13.00 7.09 -0.52
C SER A 141 12.47 7.78 0.75
N TRP A 142 12.58 9.11 0.84
CA TRP A 142 11.97 9.88 1.93
C TRP A 142 10.44 9.82 1.87
N ALA A 143 9.85 9.90 0.66
CA ALA A 143 8.41 9.82 0.48
C ALA A 143 7.88 8.42 0.84
N THR A 144 8.59 7.36 0.50
CA THR A 144 8.23 5.98 0.90
C THR A 144 8.17 5.82 2.42
N ARG A 145 9.13 6.42 3.14
CA ARG A 145 9.17 6.42 4.61
C ARG A 145 8.05 7.28 5.23
N ASN A 146 7.68 8.38 4.57
CA ASN A 146 6.69 9.35 5.03
C ASN A 146 5.32 9.22 4.32
N GLN A 147 5.02 8.06 3.74
CA GLN A 147 3.82 7.83 2.93
C GLN A 147 2.49 8.13 3.64
N ARG A 148 2.47 8.02 4.97
CA ARG A 148 1.31 8.34 5.82
C ARG A 148 1.10 9.84 5.95
N LEU A 149 2.16 10.58 6.21
CA LEU A 149 2.14 12.04 6.24
C LEU A 149 1.68 12.57 4.88
N LEU A 150 2.26 12.06 3.79
CA LEU A 150 1.88 12.46 2.43
C LEU A 150 0.41 12.17 2.10
N PHE A 151 -0.15 11.06 2.61
CA PHE A 151 -1.58 10.79 2.45
C PHE A 151 -2.44 11.85 3.13
N TRP A 152 -2.12 12.22 4.38
CA TRP A 152 -2.85 13.27 5.08
C TRP A 152 -2.65 14.66 4.46
N VAL A 153 -1.48 14.94 3.89
CA VAL A 153 -1.26 16.16 3.10
C VAL A 153 -2.19 16.18 1.88
N VAL A 154 -2.31 15.07 1.15
CA VAL A 154 -3.27 14.95 0.03
C VAL A 154 -4.70 15.19 0.49
N ILE A 155 -5.13 14.57 1.60
CA ILE A 155 -6.47 14.79 2.15
C ILE A 155 -6.67 16.25 2.56
N GLY A 156 -5.70 16.86 3.24
CA GLY A 156 -5.77 18.26 3.65
C GLY A 156 -5.90 19.21 2.45
N LEU A 157 -5.07 19.03 1.42
CA LEU A 157 -5.15 19.81 0.19
C LEU A 157 -6.49 19.60 -0.53
N TRP A 158 -6.94 18.34 -0.62
CA TRP A 158 -8.22 18.03 -1.23
C TRP A 158 -9.39 18.71 -0.50
N VAL A 159 -9.42 18.66 0.83
CA VAL A 159 -10.44 19.33 1.64
C VAL A 159 -10.41 20.84 1.42
N VAL A 160 -9.23 21.46 1.41
CA VAL A 160 -9.08 22.91 1.18
C VAL A 160 -9.63 23.30 -0.20
N LEU A 161 -9.29 22.54 -1.25
CA LEU A 161 -9.81 22.78 -2.59
C LEU A 161 -11.34 22.62 -2.66
N MET A 162 -11.87 21.55 -2.05
CA MET A 162 -13.31 21.31 -2.03
C MET A 162 -14.08 22.34 -1.20
N LEU A 163 -13.52 22.85 -0.10
CA LEU A 163 -14.13 23.93 0.68
C LEU A 163 -14.14 25.26 -0.09
N GLY A 164 -13.16 25.51 -0.95
CA GLY A 164 -13.18 26.67 -1.84
C GLY A 164 -14.21 26.56 -2.96
N PHE A 165 -14.40 25.35 -3.51
CA PHE A 165 -15.25 25.11 -4.66
C PHE A 165 -16.70 24.79 -4.31
N ALA A 166 -16.94 23.78 -3.46
CA ALA A 166 -18.25 23.17 -3.28
C ALA A 166 -19.31 24.13 -2.72
N PRO A 167 -19.05 24.97 -1.69
CA PRO A 167 -20.06 25.91 -1.20
C PRO A 167 -20.50 26.89 -2.29
N ARG A 168 -19.56 27.45 -3.05
CA ARG A 168 -19.86 28.40 -4.12
C ARG A 168 -20.66 27.74 -5.24
N HIS A 169 -20.25 26.53 -5.64
CA HIS A 169 -20.91 25.75 -6.68
C HIS A 169 -22.34 25.36 -6.29
N LEU A 170 -22.52 24.81 -5.08
CA LEU A 170 -23.84 24.38 -4.60
C LEU A 170 -24.79 25.57 -4.43
N ILE A 171 -24.30 26.74 -3.98
CA ILE A 171 -25.13 27.95 -3.95
C ILE A 171 -25.66 28.28 -5.35
N ASN A 172 -24.83 28.22 -6.39
CA ASN A 172 -25.28 28.47 -7.77
C ASN A 172 -26.31 27.44 -8.22
N VAL A 173 -26.00 26.15 -8.03
CA VAL A 173 -26.85 25.02 -8.45
C VAL A 173 -28.25 25.07 -7.82
N PHE A 174 -28.36 25.51 -6.57
CA PHE A 174 -29.65 25.60 -5.87
C PHE A 174 -30.33 26.99 -5.96
N SER A 175 -29.66 27.98 -6.55
CA SER A 175 -30.21 29.32 -6.76
C SER A 175 -30.84 29.54 -8.14
N GLU A 176 -30.62 28.60 -9.07
CA GLU A 176 -31.25 28.54 -10.40
C GLU A 176 -32.57 27.74 -10.35
#